data_AF-A0A6M8VR56-F1
#
_entry.id   AF-A0A6M8VR56-F1
#
_cell.length_a   1.000
_cell.length_b   1.000
_cell.length_c   1.000
_cell.angle_alpha   90.00
_cell.angle_beta   90.00
_cell.angle_gamma   90.00
#
_symmetry.space_group_name_H-M   'P 1'
#
loop_
_entity.id
_entity.type
_entity.pdbx_description
1 polymer ?
#
loop_
_entity_poly.entity_id
_entity_poly.type
_entity_poly.pdbx_seq_one_letter_code
_entity_poly.pdbx_strand_id
1 'polypeptide(L)'
;MVNEFCNKIDREKLSKANSTIKVERKGQLKDMELASDFENWYAYKTKALTKLGEWQECFDLSKEALEKIENFHYSNDIWFSRRVALSKRNLGNTEDTIQELQTILKKKREWFIQKELAELYFEKGNIESALKQATDAINNFGPLEFKIDLLYLLGKILRQQDKLELSFQHFSLSKLIRQAEEWKLPQKLFDELRTFTFSEIPQTDFKKLKNELQKYWDSFKASQTKTFDKSKTATSNSNEGENRKNFCTTTNVEKLAS
;
A
#
# COMPACT_ATOMS: atom_id res chain seq x y z
N MET A 1 2.56 -22.44 7.91
CA MET A 1 3.99 -22.84 7.89
C MET A 1 4.89 -21.80 8.56
N VAL A 2 4.89 -20.52 8.15
CA VAL A 2 5.74 -19.48 8.78
C VAL A 2 5.39 -19.24 10.27
N ASN A 3 4.11 -19.12 10.62
CA ASN A 3 3.68 -18.94 12.02
C ASN A 3 4.18 -20.07 12.92
N GLU A 4 3.97 -21.32 12.50
CA GLU A 4 4.44 -22.51 13.23
C GLU A 4 5.96 -22.57 13.39
N PHE A 5 6.71 -22.07 12.42
CA PHE A 5 8.15 -21.96 12.55
C PHE A 5 8.53 -20.93 13.60
N CYS A 6 7.93 -19.74 13.57
CA CYS A 6 8.16 -18.70 14.57
C CYS A 6 7.79 -19.16 15.99
N ASN A 7 6.76 -20.00 16.15
CA ASN A 7 6.35 -20.57 17.45
C ASN A 7 7.41 -21.48 18.09
N LYS A 8 8.34 -22.03 17.30
CA LYS A 8 9.43 -22.89 17.81
C LYS A 8 10.66 -22.10 18.28
N ILE A 9 10.65 -20.78 18.10
CA ILE A 9 11.76 -19.90 18.43
C ILE A 9 11.46 -19.18 19.73
N ASP A 10 12.37 -19.30 20.69
CA ASP A 10 12.35 -18.48 21.91
C ASP A 10 12.83 -17.07 21.59
N ARG A 11 11.88 -16.16 21.40
CA ARG A 11 12.15 -14.79 20.96
C ARG A 11 13.02 -13.97 21.91
N GLU A 12 13.01 -14.29 23.21
CA GLU A 12 13.79 -13.56 24.21
C GLU A 12 15.29 -13.88 24.12
N LYS A 13 15.65 -14.96 23.41
CA LYS A 13 17.03 -15.35 23.13
C LYS A 13 17.55 -14.86 21.77
N LEU A 14 16.72 -14.19 20.99
CA LEU A 14 17.12 -13.67 19.68
C LEU A 14 18.06 -12.47 19.85
N SER A 15 19.05 -12.39 18.95
CA SER A 15 19.95 -11.25 18.90
C SER A 15 19.17 -9.98 18.58
N LYS A 16 19.41 -8.92 19.36
CA LYS A 16 18.96 -7.55 19.10
C LYS A 16 20.01 -6.72 18.34
N ALA A 17 21.18 -7.29 18.09
CA ALA A 17 22.24 -6.62 17.36
C ALA A 17 21.91 -6.58 15.86
N ASN A 18 22.11 -5.42 15.25
CA ASN A 18 22.08 -5.27 13.81
C ASN A 18 23.37 -5.81 13.20
N SER A 19 23.35 -6.17 11.92
CA SER A 19 24.54 -6.59 11.19
C SER A 19 24.72 -5.76 9.93
N THR A 20 25.96 -5.59 9.47
CA THR A 20 26.25 -4.80 8.27
C THR A 20 26.85 -5.70 7.20
N ILE A 21 26.30 -5.60 5.99
CA ILE A 21 26.83 -6.29 4.81
C ILE A 21 27.25 -5.29 3.74
N LYS A 22 28.19 -5.68 2.88
CA LYS A 22 28.54 -4.92 1.68
C LYS A 22 27.68 -5.37 0.51
N VAL A 23 26.96 -4.43 -0.08
CA VAL A 23 26.13 -4.66 -1.27
C VAL A 23 26.64 -3.82 -2.43
N GLU A 24 26.78 -4.45 -3.59
CA GLU A 24 27.12 -3.74 -4.82
C GLU A 24 25.86 -3.08 -5.40
N ARG A 25 25.91 -1.75 -5.57
CA ARG A 25 24.83 -0.98 -6.20
C ARG A 25 25.44 -0.04 -7.24
N LYS A 26 25.07 -0.24 -8.50
CA LYS A 26 25.57 0.55 -9.65
C LYS A 26 27.10 0.57 -9.72
N GLY A 27 27.75 -0.58 -9.49
CA GLY A 27 29.21 -0.72 -9.54
C GLY A 27 29.96 -0.16 -8.33
N GLN A 28 29.27 0.26 -7.26
CA GLN A 28 29.88 0.71 -6.01
C GLN A 28 29.47 -0.19 -4.85
N LEU A 29 30.45 -0.62 -4.05
CA LEU A 29 30.20 -1.28 -2.77
C LEU A 29 29.69 -0.25 -1.75
N LYS A 30 28.54 -0.54 -1.15
CA LYS A 30 27.97 0.26 -0.07
C LYS A 30 27.64 -0.64 1.11
N ASP A 31 27.88 -0.13 2.30
CA ASP A 31 27.44 -0.78 3.52
C ASP A 31 25.91 -0.67 3.63
N MET A 32 25.28 -1.78 4.04
CA MET A 32 23.86 -1.87 4.31
C MET A 32 23.65 -2.58 5.62
N GLU A 33 23.03 -1.89 6.56
CA GLU A 33 22.60 -2.45 7.84
C GLU A 33 21.37 -3.34 7.64
N LEU A 34 21.35 -4.46 8.34
CA LEU A 34 20.29 -5.46 8.35
C LEU A 34 19.58 -5.46 9.70
N ALA A 35 18.28 -5.75 9.63
CA ALA A 35 17.46 -6.01 10.81
C ALA A 35 18.07 -7.11 11.68
N SER A 36 17.98 -6.92 12.98
CA SER A 36 18.31 -7.95 13.97
C SER A 36 17.39 -9.18 13.84
N ASP A 37 17.82 -10.32 14.36
CA ASP A 37 16.98 -11.53 14.39
C ASP A 37 15.68 -11.29 15.17
N PHE A 38 15.76 -10.49 16.24
CA PHE A 38 14.63 -10.06 17.03
C PHE A 38 13.60 -9.30 16.17
N GLU A 39 14.04 -8.29 15.42
CA GLU A 39 13.17 -7.54 14.51
C GLU A 39 12.58 -8.42 13.40
N ASN A 40 13.42 -9.27 12.77
CA ASN A 40 12.99 -10.19 11.72
C ASN A 40 11.92 -11.15 12.21
N TRP A 41 12.05 -11.69 13.42
CA TRP A 41 11.05 -12.57 14.01
C TRP A 41 9.70 -11.86 14.13
N TYR A 42 9.64 -10.65 14.68
CA TYR A 42 8.38 -9.88 14.75
C TYR A 42 7.81 -9.60 13.37
N ALA A 43 8.65 -9.22 12.40
CA ALA A 43 8.22 -8.93 11.05
C ALA A 43 7.57 -10.16 10.38
N TYR A 44 8.19 -11.34 10.49
CA TYR A 44 7.64 -12.57 9.94
C TYR A 44 6.42 -13.08 10.69
N LYS A 45 6.46 -13.10 12.02
CA LYS A 45 5.38 -13.58 12.90
C LYS A 45 4.11 -12.75 12.69
N THR A 46 4.19 -11.44 12.82
CA THR A 46 3.02 -10.56 12.67
C THR A 46 2.47 -10.56 11.24
N LYS A 47 3.34 -10.67 10.21
CA LYS A 47 2.91 -10.86 8.82
C LYS A 47 2.13 -12.17 8.64
N ALA A 48 2.58 -13.25 9.27
CA ALA A 48 1.88 -14.53 9.22
C ALA A 48 0.53 -14.48 9.94
N LEU A 49 0.48 -13.88 11.15
CA LEU A 49 -0.75 -13.72 11.92
C LEU A 49 -1.81 -12.88 11.18
N THR A 50 -1.39 -11.79 10.52
CA THR A 50 -2.28 -10.98 9.67
C THR A 50 -2.94 -11.85 8.58
N LYS A 51 -2.17 -12.75 7.95
CA LYS A 51 -2.70 -13.65 6.90
C LYS A 51 -3.63 -14.73 7.44
N LEU A 52 -3.41 -15.17 8.69
CA LEU A 52 -4.24 -16.17 9.37
C LEU A 52 -5.51 -15.58 9.98
N GLY A 53 -5.59 -14.26 10.11
CA GLY A 53 -6.71 -13.60 10.79
C GLY A 53 -6.62 -13.67 12.33
N GLU A 54 -5.43 -13.96 12.86
CA GLU A 54 -5.16 -14.00 14.31
C GLU A 54 -4.94 -12.58 14.84
N TRP A 55 -6.01 -11.79 14.85
CA TRP A 55 -5.94 -10.33 15.02
C TRP A 55 -5.47 -9.91 16.41
N GLN A 56 -5.90 -10.60 17.46
CA GLN A 56 -5.49 -10.25 18.83
C GLN A 56 -3.98 -10.45 19.02
N GLU A 57 -3.45 -11.62 18.65
CA GLU A 57 -2.01 -11.89 18.75
C GLU A 57 -1.19 -10.97 17.83
N CYS A 58 -1.70 -10.68 16.62
CA CYS A 58 -1.05 -9.75 15.70
C CYS A 58 -0.96 -8.34 16.29
N PHE A 59 -2.03 -7.87 16.94
CA PHE A 59 -2.09 -6.59 17.62
C PHE A 59 -1.04 -6.51 18.74
N ASP A 60 -1.07 -7.47 19.66
CA ASP A 60 -0.20 -7.47 20.84
C ASP A 60 1.28 -7.52 20.46
N LEU A 61 1.66 -8.41 19.54
CA LEU A 61 3.04 -8.52 19.07
C LEU A 61 3.49 -7.32 18.24
N SER A 62 2.60 -6.71 17.44
CA SER A 62 2.97 -5.51 16.67
C SER A 62 3.19 -4.31 17.58
N LYS A 63 2.41 -4.17 18.67
CA LYS A 63 2.65 -3.14 19.69
C LYS A 63 3.94 -3.41 20.46
N GLU A 64 4.15 -4.65 20.90
CA GLU A 64 5.39 -5.05 21.58
C GLU A 64 6.62 -4.76 20.72
N ALA A 65 6.57 -5.04 19.41
CA ALA A 65 7.64 -4.70 18.48
C ALA A 65 7.92 -3.18 18.42
N LEU A 66 6.87 -2.36 18.35
CA LEU A 66 6.97 -0.89 18.33
C LEU A 66 7.55 -0.32 19.62
N GLU A 67 7.37 -1.01 20.75
CA GLU A 67 7.87 -0.60 22.06
C GLU A 67 9.31 -1.09 22.33
N LYS A 68 9.66 -2.31 21.88
CA LYS A 68 10.94 -2.97 22.22
C LYS A 68 12.05 -2.79 21.19
N ILE A 69 11.74 -2.41 19.95
CA ILE A 69 12.74 -2.22 18.89
C ILE A 69 13.08 -0.74 18.80
N GLU A 70 14.36 -0.41 18.98
CA GLU A 70 14.83 0.99 18.98
C GLU A 70 15.10 1.50 17.56
N ASN A 71 15.67 0.65 16.70
CA ASN A 71 16.06 1.00 15.33
C ASN A 71 15.39 0.06 14.34
N PHE A 72 14.48 0.60 13.52
CA PHE A 72 13.72 -0.17 12.54
C PHE A 72 14.37 -0.16 11.16
N HIS A 73 14.30 -1.30 10.49
CA HIS A 73 14.75 -1.50 9.12
C HIS A 73 13.56 -1.77 8.20
N TYR A 74 13.75 -1.56 6.89
CA TYR A 74 12.75 -1.90 5.87
C TYR A 74 11.36 -1.27 6.06
N SER A 75 11.29 -0.16 6.80
CA SER A 75 10.05 0.48 7.24
C SER A 75 9.16 -0.45 8.09
N ASN A 76 9.77 -1.34 8.88
CA ASN A 76 9.06 -2.23 9.77
C ASN A 76 8.22 -1.48 10.81
N ASP A 77 8.63 -0.28 11.24
CA ASP A 77 7.81 0.62 12.05
C ASP A 77 6.46 0.94 11.39
N ILE A 78 6.46 1.25 10.09
CA ILE A 78 5.26 1.51 9.28
C ILE A 78 4.43 0.24 9.16
N TRP A 79 5.07 -0.92 8.92
CA TRP A 79 4.38 -2.20 8.80
C TRP A 79 3.72 -2.64 10.12
N PHE A 80 4.40 -2.51 11.26
CA PHE A 80 3.83 -2.80 12.57
C PHE A 80 2.69 -1.84 12.90
N SER A 81 2.87 -0.54 12.66
CA SER A 81 1.80 0.45 12.87
C SER A 81 0.56 0.13 12.05
N ARG A 82 0.74 -0.24 10.77
CA ARG A 82 -0.37 -0.70 9.91
C ARG A 82 -1.04 -1.95 10.48
N ARG A 83 -0.29 -2.95 10.94
CA ARG A 83 -0.85 -4.19 11.51
C ARG A 83 -1.62 -3.93 12.79
N VAL A 84 -1.17 -3.00 13.64
CA VAL A 84 -1.93 -2.54 14.82
C VAL A 84 -3.29 -1.99 14.37
N ALA A 85 -3.31 -1.03 13.45
CA ALA A 85 -4.55 -0.42 12.97
C ALA A 85 -5.51 -1.44 12.34
N LEU A 86 -5.02 -2.32 11.47
CA LEU A 86 -5.84 -3.35 10.84
C LEU A 86 -6.35 -4.39 11.84
N SER A 87 -5.56 -4.73 12.86
CA SER A 87 -6.01 -5.67 13.89
C SER A 87 -7.13 -5.05 14.73
N LYS A 88 -7.01 -3.77 15.13
CA LYS A 88 -8.09 -3.04 15.83
C LYS A 88 -9.39 -3.04 15.05
N ARG A 89 -9.34 -2.74 13.75
CA ARG A 89 -10.49 -2.80 12.85
C ARG A 89 -11.19 -4.16 12.92
N ASN A 90 -10.43 -5.24 12.78
CA ASN A 90 -10.99 -6.60 12.76
C ASN A 90 -11.47 -7.08 14.14
N LEU A 91 -11.01 -6.45 15.22
CA LEU A 91 -11.50 -6.65 16.59
C LEU A 91 -12.72 -5.77 16.93
N GLY A 92 -13.27 -5.04 15.95
CA GLY A 92 -14.48 -4.23 16.10
C GLY A 92 -14.26 -2.75 16.40
N ASN A 93 -13.02 -2.29 16.56
CA ASN A 93 -12.71 -0.86 16.75
C ASN A 93 -12.42 -0.18 15.39
N THR A 94 -13.49 0.10 14.64
CA THR A 94 -13.41 0.59 13.26
C THR A 94 -13.19 2.11 13.18
N GLU A 95 -13.72 2.87 14.13
CA GLU A 95 -13.71 4.34 14.14
C GLU A 95 -12.29 4.90 14.25
N ASP A 96 -11.45 4.31 15.08
CA ASP A 96 -10.08 4.78 15.32
C ASP A 96 -9.14 4.47 14.15
N THR A 97 -9.44 3.40 13.38
CA THR A 97 -8.56 2.90 12.31
C THR A 97 -8.26 3.97 11.25
N ILE A 98 -9.26 4.77 10.87
CA ILE A 98 -9.08 5.86 9.89
C ILE A 98 -8.04 6.87 10.38
N GLN A 99 -8.13 7.29 11.65
CA GLN A 99 -7.22 8.29 12.22
C GLN A 99 -5.79 7.75 12.34
N GLU A 100 -5.66 6.45 12.67
CA GLU A 100 -4.37 5.77 12.75
C GLU A 100 -3.69 5.67 11.38
N LEU A 101 -4.42 5.19 10.36
CA LEU A 101 -3.89 5.13 8.99
C LEU A 101 -3.51 6.51 8.45
N GLN A 102 -4.30 7.54 8.73
CA GLN A 102 -3.95 8.92 8.40
C GLN A 102 -2.66 9.37 9.10
N THR A 103 -2.47 8.99 10.36
CA THR A 103 -1.25 9.31 11.13
C THR A 103 -0.03 8.61 10.55
N ILE A 104 -0.16 7.35 10.11
CA ILE A 104 0.91 6.63 9.42
C ILE A 104 1.27 7.34 8.11
N LEU A 105 0.27 7.78 7.33
CA LEU A 105 0.47 8.48 6.06
C LEU A 105 1.15 9.85 6.20
N LYS A 106 1.06 10.50 7.36
CA LYS A 106 1.83 11.72 7.67
C LYS A 106 3.33 11.45 7.76
N LYS A 107 3.72 10.25 8.22
CA LYS A 107 5.13 9.82 8.30
C LYS A 107 5.65 9.35 6.95
N LYS A 108 4.87 8.50 6.25
CA LYS A 108 5.27 7.93 4.97
C LYS A 108 4.06 7.69 4.07
N ARG A 109 4.07 8.30 2.88
CA ARG A 109 3.01 8.13 1.88
C ARG A 109 3.18 6.80 1.14
N GLU A 110 2.46 5.80 1.60
CA GLU A 110 2.43 4.46 1.02
C GLU A 110 1.09 4.20 0.31
N TRP A 111 1.13 3.81 -0.96
CA TRP A 111 -0.08 3.66 -1.78
C TRP A 111 -1.04 2.60 -1.23
N PHE A 112 -0.51 1.52 -0.62
CA PHE A 112 -1.34 0.44 -0.09
C PHE A 112 -2.08 0.87 1.19
N ILE A 113 -1.50 1.78 1.99
CA ILE A 113 -2.17 2.36 3.16
C ILE A 113 -3.28 3.32 2.72
N GLN A 114 -3.03 4.11 1.67
CA GLN A 114 -4.08 4.95 1.08
C GLN A 114 -5.21 4.13 0.47
N LYS A 115 -4.90 3.00 -0.18
CA LYS A 115 -5.90 2.05 -0.65
C LYS A 115 -6.77 1.55 0.51
N GLU A 116 -6.18 1.14 1.63
CA GLU A 116 -6.93 0.70 2.83
C GLU A 116 -7.82 1.81 3.39
N LEU A 117 -7.29 3.03 3.44
CA LEU A 117 -8.07 4.19 3.85
C LEU A 117 -9.24 4.47 2.89
N ALA A 118 -9.03 4.29 1.58
CA ALA A 118 -10.09 4.39 0.57
C ALA A 118 -11.16 3.29 0.75
N GLU A 119 -10.78 2.06 1.09
CA GLU A 119 -11.70 0.97 1.41
C GLU A 119 -12.59 1.32 2.60
N LEU A 120 -12.00 1.84 3.68
CA LEU A 120 -12.75 2.28 4.87
C LEU A 120 -13.74 3.42 4.56
N TYR A 121 -13.31 4.42 3.79
CA TYR A 121 -14.22 5.49 3.39
C TYR A 121 -15.36 4.99 2.50
N PHE A 122 -15.07 4.05 1.60
CA PHE A 122 -16.07 3.45 0.74
C PHE A 122 -17.09 2.64 1.56
N GLU A 123 -16.64 1.84 2.52
CA GLU A 123 -17.49 1.08 3.44
C GLU A 123 -18.40 1.99 4.28
N LYS A 124 -17.92 3.18 4.68
CA LYS A 124 -18.71 4.20 5.38
C LYS A 124 -19.61 5.03 4.46
N GLY A 125 -19.65 4.75 3.15
CA GLY A 125 -20.41 5.52 2.17
C GLY A 125 -19.85 6.93 1.88
N ASN A 126 -18.66 7.27 2.37
CA ASN A 126 -17.98 8.53 2.07
C ASN A 126 -17.25 8.42 0.72
N ILE A 127 -18.03 8.45 -0.36
CA ILE A 127 -17.57 8.17 -1.72
C ILE A 127 -16.53 9.19 -2.21
N GLU A 128 -16.67 10.46 -1.82
CA GLU A 128 -15.71 11.51 -2.20
C GLU A 128 -14.33 11.25 -1.58
N SER A 129 -14.29 10.96 -0.27
CA SER A 129 -13.02 10.67 0.42
C SER A 129 -12.42 9.36 -0.07
N ALA A 130 -13.25 8.35 -0.36
CA ALA A 130 -12.81 7.10 -0.96
C ALA A 130 -12.13 7.33 -2.32
N LEU A 131 -12.79 8.10 -3.21
CA LEU A 131 -12.23 8.42 -4.53
C LEU A 131 -10.92 9.18 -4.40
N LYS A 132 -10.86 10.20 -3.54
CA LYS A 132 -9.65 10.99 -3.30
C LYS A 132 -8.47 10.12 -2.87
N GLN A 133 -8.65 9.27 -1.87
CA GLN A 133 -7.58 8.39 -1.39
C GLN A 133 -7.18 7.36 -2.46
N ALA A 134 -8.13 6.82 -3.21
CA ALA A 134 -7.85 5.85 -4.27
C ALA A 134 -7.09 6.47 -5.45
N THR A 135 -7.43 7.69 -5.87
CA THR A 135 -6.73 8.41 -6.94
C THR A 135 -5.37 8.94 -6.49
N ASP A 136 -5.21 9.34 -5.23
CA ASP A 136 -3.89 9.63 -4.67
C ASP A 136 -3.00 8.36 -4.66
N ALA A 137 -3.57 7.21 -4.24
CA ALA A 137 -2.85 5.93 -4.19
C ALA A 137 -2.40 5.43 -5.57
N ILE A 138 -3.26 5.49 -6.59
CA ILE A 138 -2.94 4.97 -7.92
C ILE A 138 -1.81 5.78 -8.57
N ASN A 139 -1.78 7.09 -8.27
CA ASN A 139 -0.80 8.06 -8.74
C ASN A 139 0.55 8.04 -8.01
N ASN A 140 0.64 7.42 -6.83
CA ASN A 140 1.91 7.25 -6.13
C ASN A 140 2.86 6.32 -6.87
N PHE A 141 4.14 6.35 -6.49
CA PHE A 141 5.14 5.43 -7.02
C PHE A 141 4.76 3.97 -6.75
N GLY A 142 5.08 3.09 -7.71
CA GLY A 142 4.83 1.66 -7.63
C GLY A 142 4.35 1.12 -8.97
N PRO A 143 4.79 -0.10 -9.37
CA PRO A 143 4.30 -0.75 -10.58
C PRO A 143 2.78 -0.94 -10.54
N LEU A 144 2.11 -0.74 -11.67
CA LEU A 144 0.64 -0.77 -11.76
C LEU A 144 0.10 -2.18 -11.53
N GLU A 145 0.86 -3.21 -11.92
CA GLU A 145 0.57 -4.61 -11.72
C GLU A 145 0.38 -4.98 -10.25
N PHE A 146 1.04 -4.29 -9.32
CA PHE A 146 0.84 -4.49 -7.89
C PHE A 146 -0.37 -3.72 -7.33
N LYS A 147 -1.02 -2.88 -8.15
CA LYS A 147 -2.18 -2.05 -7.78
C LYS A 147 -3.51 -2.58 -8.34
N ILE A 148 -3.57 -3.82 -8.82
CA ILE A 148 -4.77 -4.43 -9.41
C ILE A 148 -6.01 -4.38 -8.50
N ASP A 149 -5.84 -4.52 -7.19
CA ASP A 149 -6.95 -4.47 -6.23
C ASP A 149 -7.39 -3.02 -5.98
N LEU A 150 -6.50 -2.06 -6.16
CA LEU A 150 -6.85 -0.64 -6.15
C LEU A 150 -7.63 -0.25 -7.42
N LEU A 151 -7.29 -0.82 -8.59
CA LEU A 151 -8.10 -0.68 -9.81
C LEU A 151 -9.51 -1.24 -9.60
N TYR A 152 -9.63 -2.42 -8.99
CA TYR A 152 -10.92 -3.00 -8.64
C TYR A 152 -11.71 -2.09 -7.69
N LEU A 153 -11.06 -1.54 -6.65
CA LEU A 153 -11.69 -0.58 -5.75
C LEU A 153 -12.17 0.69 -6.46
N LEU A 154 -11.36 1.28 -7.34
CA LEU A 154 -11.76 2.42 -8.17
C LEU A 154 -12.98 2.10 -9.01
N GLY A 155 -13.03 0.90 -9.60
CA GLY A 155 -14.22 0.41 -10.32
C GLY A 155 -15.48 0.46 -9.47
N LYS A 156 -15.43 -0.05 -8.23
CA LYS A 156 -16.57 0.01 -7.28
C LYS A 156 -16.95 1.44 -6.90
N ILE A 157 -15.98 2.29 -6.59
CA ILE A 157 -16.20 3.69 -6.21
C ILE A 157 -16.90 4.45 -7.36
N LEU A 158 -16.43 4.25 -8.59
CA LEU A 158 -16.98 4.92 -9.77
C LEU A 158 -18.38 4.43 -10.13
N ARG A 159 -18.65 3.14 -9.91
CA ARG A 159 -20.00 2.57 -10.03
C ARG A 159 -20.97 3.25 -9.08
N GLN A 160 -20.57 3.46 -7.83
CA GLN A 160 -21.38 4.15 -6.83
C GLN A 160 -21.62 5.63 -7.16
N GLN A 161 -20.82 6.22 -8.06
CA GLN A 161 -21.02 7.57 -8.61
C GLN A 161 -21.79 7.56 -9.95
N ASP A 162 -22.39 6.44 -10.34
CA ASP A 162 -23.06 6.22 -11.63
C ASP A 162 -22.16 6.46 -12.86
N LYS A 163 -20.84 6.43 -12.69
CA LYS A 163 -19.85 6.54 -13.77
C LYS A 163 -19.56 5.16 -14.37
N LEU A 164 -20.59 4.56 -14.99
CA LEU A 164 -20.58 3.16 -15.41
C LEU A 164 -19.46 2.81 -16.39
N GLU A 165 -19.20 3.66 -17.39
CA GLU A 165 -18.14 3.40 -18.38
C GLU A 165 -16.76 3.39 -17.72
N LEU A 166 -16.45 4.40 -16.90
CA LEU A 166 -15.19 4.45 -16.15
C LEU A 166 -15.07 3.26 -15.20
N SER A 167 -16.15 2.87 -14.53
CA SER A 167 -16.17 1.68 -13.67
C SER A 167 -15.79 0.41 -14.44
N PHE A 168 -16.45 0.16 -15.58
CA PHE A 168 -16.18 -0.95 -16.47
C PHE A 168 -14.72 -0.96 -16.96
N GLN A 169 -14.19 0.20 -17.34
CA GLN A 169 -12.80 0.36 -17.78
C GLN A 169 -11.80 -0.02 -16.69
N HIS A 170 -12.04 0.36 -15.43
CA HIS A 170 -11.16 0.00 -14.30
C HIS A 170 -11.19 -1.51 -13.99
N PHE A 171 -12.37 -2.13 -13.99
CA PHE A 171 -12.49 -3.58 -13.86
C PHE A 171 -11.80 -4.31 -15.02
N SER A 172 -11.99 -3.83 -16.25
CA SER A 172 -11.36 -4.39 -17.44
C SER A 172 -9.84 -4.29 -17.36
N LEU A 173 -9.29 -3.15 -16.96
CA LEU A 173 -7.84 -3.00 -16.81
C LEU A 173 -7.28 -3.96 -15.74
N SER A 174 -7.99 -4.14 -14.61
CA SER A 174 -7.62 -5.13 -13.58
C SER A 174 -7.56 -6.55 -14.15
N LYS A 175 -8.53 -6.93 -15.01
CA LYS A 175 -8.54 -8.23 -15.70
C LYS A 175 -7.37 -8.37 -16.69
N LEU A 176 -7.15 -7.37 -17.55
CA LEU A 176 -6.11 -7.43 -18.59
C LEU A 176 -4.69 -7.52 -17.99
N ILE A 177 -4.43 -6.82 -16.88
CA ILE A 177 -3.16 -6.94 -16.16
C ILE A 177 -2.98 -8.37 -15.63
N ARG A 178 -3.99 -8.93 -14.95
CA ARG A 178 -3.92 -10.31 -14.44
C ARG A 178 -3.66 -11.32 -15.56
N GLN A 179 -4.28 -11.13 -16.72
CA GLN A 179 -4.03 -11.99 -17.89
C GLN A 179 -2.59 -11.84 -18.43
N ALA A 180 -2.08 -10.61 -18.49
CA ALA A 180 -0.71 -10.35 -18.95
C ALA A 180 0.35 -10.95 -18.01
N GLU A 181 0.06 -10.99 -16.70
CA GLU A 181 0.93 -11.56 -15.67
C GLU A 181 0.67 -13.07 -15.40
N GLU A 182 -0.25 -13.69 -16.16
CA GLU A 182 -0.67 -15.10 -15.97
C GLU A 182 -1.22 -15.40 -14.56
N TRP A 183 -1.79 -14.39 -13.90
CA TRP A 183 -2.39 -14.52 -12.57
C TRP A 183 -3.82 -15.03 -12.64
N LYS A 184 -4.23 -15.74 -11.58
CA LYS A 184 -5.61 -16.19 -11.42
C LYS A 184 -6.58 -15.00 -11.44
N LEU A 185 -7.65 -15.15 -12.21
CA LEU A 185 -8.75 -14.20 -12.25
C LEU A 185 -9.77 -14.51 -11.13
N PRO A 186 -10.03 -13.57 -10.20
CA PRO A 186 -11.03 -13.77 -9.15
C PRO A 186 -12.45 -13.84 -9.72
N GLN A 187 -13.29 -14.75 -9.23
CA GLN A 187 -14.69 -14.87 -9.66
C GLN A 187 -15.47 -13.55 -9.51
N LYS A 188 -15.27 -12.85 -8.38
CA LYS A 188 -15.85 -11.52 -8.12
C LYS A 188 -15.60 -10.50 -9.23
N LEU A 189 -14.47 -10.59 -9.94
CA LEU A 189 -14.15 -9.65 -11.03
C LEU A 189 -14.95 -10.00 -12.28
N PHE A 190 -15.11 -11.29 -12.58
CA PHE A 190 -15.99 -11.73 -13.67
C PHE A 190 -17.44 -11.37 -13.41
N ASP A 191 -17.90 -11.57 -12.17
CA ASP A 191 -19.28 -11.27 -11.79
C ASP A 191 -19.57 -9.79 -11.96
N GLU A 192 -18.67 -8.90 -11.50
CA GLU A 192 -18.79 -7.45 -11.72
C GLU A 192 -18.85 -7.10 -13.22
N LEU A 193 -17.93 -7.62 -14.04
CA LEU A 193 -17.87 -7.33 -15.47
C LEU A 193 -19.14 -7.76 -16.21
N ARG A 194 -19.76 -8.88 -15.81
CA ARG A 194 -21.02 -9.37 -16.40
C ARG A 194 -22.22 -8.49 -16.12
N THR A 195 -22.15 -7.63 -15.11
CA THR A 195 -23.25 -6.69 -14.82
C THR A 195 -23.31 -5.51 -15.79
N PHE A 196 -22.30 -5.35 -16.65
CA PHE A 196 -22.25 -4.29 -17.67
C PHE A 196 -22.75 -4.78 -19.02
N THR A 197 -23.33 -3.88 -19.80
CA THR A 197 -23.73 -4.12 -21.19
C THR A 197 -22.64 -3.73 -22.20
N PHE A 198 -21.48 -3.28 -21.72
CA PHE A 198 -20.36 -2.87 -22.58
C PHE A 198 -19.65 -4.10 -23.18
N SER A 199 -19.20 -3.97 -24.43
CA SER A 199 -18.39 -4.99 -25.08
C SER A 199 -17.05 -5.19 -24.37
N GLU A 200 -16.61 -6.44 -24.28
CA GLU A 200 -15.31 -6.78 -23.70
C GLU A 200 -14.15 -6.07 -24.42
N ILE A 201 -13.23 -5.51 -23.62
CA ILE A 201 -12.03 -4.85 -24.16
C ILE A 201 -10.99 -5.94 -24.48
N PRO A 202 -10.52 -6.04 -25.74
CA PRO A 202 -9.54 -7.06 -26.12
C PRO A 202 -8.14 -6.74 -25.56
N GLN A 203 -7.31 -7.78 -25.41
CA GLN A 203 -5.92 -7.64 -24.93
C GLN A 203 -5.08 -6.67 -25.79
N THR A 204 -5.38 -6.56 -27.08
CA THR A 204 -4.71 -5.62 -28.01
C THR A 204 -4.84 -4.17 -27.57
N ASP A 205 -5.91 -3.82 -26.85
CA ASP A 205 -6.21 -2.45 -26.43
C ASP A 205 -5.65 -2.12 -25.03
N PHE A 206 -4.93 -3.05 -24.39
CA PHE A 206 -4.36 -2.88 -23.06
C PHE A 206 -3.60 -1.55 -22.89
N LYS A 207 -2.69 -1.23 -23.84
CA LYS A 207 -1.89 0.01 -23.78
C LYS A 207 -2.75 1.26 -23.91
N LYS A 208 -3.77 1.21 -24.77
CA LYS A 208 -4.70 2.32 -25.00
C LYS A 208 -5.51 2.59 -23.73
N LEU A 209 -6.16 1.57 -23.18
CA LEU A 209 -6.96 1.65 -21.96
C LEU A 209 -6.12 2.15 -20.77
N LYS A 210 -4.90 1.61 -20.60
CA LYS A 210 -3.97 2.06 -19.56
C LYS A 210 -3.67 3.56 -19.68
N ASN A 211 -3.39 4.05 -20.89
CA ASN A 211 -3.09 5.46 -21.11
C ASN A 211 -4.29 6.38 -20.87
N GLU A 212 -5.49 5.95 -21.27
CA GLU A 212 -6.73 6.71 -21.02
C GLU A 212 -7.02 6.83 -19.52
N LEU A 213 -6.93 5.71 -18.78
CA LEU A 213 -7.12 5.73 -17.34
C LEU A 213 -6.01 6.48 -16.59
N GLN A 214 -4.77 6.42 -17.09
CA GLN A 214 -3.68 7.22 -16.52
C GLN A 214 -3.97 8.73 -16.62
N LYS A 215 -4.45 9.22 -17.78
CA LYS A 215 -4.89 10.62 -17.92
C LYS A 215 -6.01 10.96 -16.95
N TYR A 216 -6.97 10.05 -16.78
CA TYR A 216 -8.05 10.24 -15.81
C TYR A 216 -7.51 10.39 -14.39
N TRP A 217 -6.61 9.51 -13.93
CA TRP A 217 -6.01 9.62 -12.59
C TRP A 217 -5.17 10.88 -12.44
N ASP A 218 -4.38 11.24 -13.46
CA ASP A 218 -3.51 12.43 -13.42
C ASP A 218 -4.32 13.74 -13.31
N SER A 219 -5.57 13.76 -13.78
CA SER A 219 -6.44 14.93 -13.63
C SER A 219 -6.68 15.33 -12.17
N PHE A 220 -6.59 14.38 -11.23
CA PHE A 220 -6.74 14.63 -9.80
C PHE A 220 -5.50 15.28 -9.17
N LYS A 221 -4.30 15.12 -9.76
CA LYS A 221 -3.08 15.80 -9.29
C LYS A 221 -3.18 17.32 -9.46
N ALA A 222 -3.71 17.76 -10.60
CA ALA A 222 -3.82 19.18 -10.95
C ALA A 222 -4.81 19.96 -10.06
N SER A 223 -5.74 19.26 -9.41
CA SER A 223 -6.67 19.88 -8.46
C SER A 223 -5.99 20.31 -7.15
N GLN A 224 -4.86 19.68 -6.78
CA GLN A 224 -4.15 19.97 -5.52
C GLN A 224 -3.18 21.18 -5.61
N THR A 225 -2.82 21.62 -6.82
CA THR A 225 -1.89 22.74 -7.02
C THR A 225 -2.54 24.12 -7.11
N LYS A 226 -3.88 24.23 -7.10
CA LYS A 226 -4.60 25.51 -7.26
C LYS A 226 -5.05 26.20 -5.97
N THR A 227 -4.70 25.66 -4.78
CA THR A 227 -5.07 26.26 -3.47
C THR A 227 -3.87 26.77 -2.67
N PHE A 228 -2.90 27.41 -3.34
CA PHE A 228 -1.89 28.24 -2.67
C PHE A 228 -1.65 29.52 -3.46
N ASP A 229 -2.49 30.53 -3.20
CA ASP A 229 -2.32 31.95 -3.54
C ASP A 229 -3.38 32.68 -2.69
N LYS A 230 -3.17 33.69 -1.83
CA LYS A 230 -2.08 34.64 -1.56
C LYS A 230 -2.33 35.21 -0.15
N SER A 231 -1.32 35.22 0.73
CA SER A 231 -1.14 36.32 1.68
C SER A 231 0.30 36.37 2.19
N LYS A 232 1.05 37.39 1.69
CA LYS A 232 2.05 38.28 2.34
C LYS A 232 2.92 37.69 3.48
N THR A 233 4.23 37.90 3.61
CA THR A 233 5.21 38.84 3.03
C THR A 233 6.60 38.44 3.54
N ALA A 234 7.63 38.76 2.74
CA ALA A 234 9.07 38.83 3.00
C ALA A 234 9.63 38.61 4.43
N THR A 235 10.66 37.76 4.56
CA THR A 235 12.04 38.18 4.87
C THR A 235 13.03 37.09 4.42
N SER A 236 14.15 37.54 3.86
CA SER A 236 15.29 36.83 3.29
C SER A 236 16.17 36.07 4.29
N ASN A 237 16.68 34.88 3.94
CA ASN A 237 18.12 34.66 3.66
C ASN A 237 18.52 33.16 3.57
N SER A 238 19.27 32.86 2.51
CA SER A 238 20.41 31.91 2.37
C SER A 238 20.32 30.50 2.97
N ASN A 239 20.23 29.45 2.13
CA ASN A 239 21.39 28.75 1.55
C ASN A 239 20.97 27.48 0.78
N GLU A 240 21.61 27.30 -0.37
CA GLU A 240 21.71 26.10 -1.21
C GLU A 240 22.24 24.89 -0.39
N GLY A 241 22.00 23.61 -0.71
CA GLY A 241 21.37 22.98 -1.84
C GLY A 241 21.30 21.46 -1.62
N GLU A 242 20.31 20.87 -2.28
CA GLU A 242 20.03 19.46 -2.60
C GLU A 242 21.01 18.35 -2.18
N ASN A 243 20.43 17.28 -1.60
CA ASN A 243 20.27 16.04 -2.38
C ASN A 243 19.21 15.10 -1.75
N ARG A 244 18.05 15.02 -2.41
CA ARG A 244 17.16 13.85 -2.34
C ARG A 244 17.88 12.68 -2.98
N LYS A 245 17.96 11.53 -2.30
CA LYS A 245 18.10 10.23 -2.97
C LYS A 245 17.87 9.04 -2.05
N ASN A 246 17.11 8.10 -2.62
CA ASN A 246 17.14 6.65 -2.41
C ASN A 246 16.29 6.07 -1.28
N PHE A 247 14.99 5.87 -1.58
CA PHE A 247 14.28 4.74 -0.97
C PHE A 247 14.59 3.46 -1.74
N CYS A 248 15.07 2.47 -0.99
CA CYS A 248 15.46 1.16 -1.46
C CYS A 248 14.23 0.39 -1.95
N THR A 249 14.29 -0.05 -3.20
CA THR A 249 13.42 -1.08 -3.77
C THR A 249 13.67 -2.40 -3.04
N THR A 250 12.76 -2.81 -2.15
CA THR A 250 12.62 -4.22 -1.76
C THR A 250 11.51 -4.86 -2.58
N THR A 251 11.63 -4.80 -3.90
CA THR A 251 10.94 -5.70 -4.83
C THR A 251 11.66 -7.04 -4.80
N ASN A 252 11.34 -7.89 -3.83
CA ASN A 252 11.51 -9.36 -3.90
C ASN A 252 10.96 -10.12 -2.68
N VAL A 253 9.83 -9.70 -2.09
CA VAL A 253 9.12 -10.51 -1.06
C VAL A 253 7.60 -10.61 -1.29
N GLU A 254 7.12 -10.25 -2.49
CA GLU A 254 5.70 -10.43 -2.89
C GLU A 254 5.48 -11.57 -3.88
N LYS A 255 6.53 -12.36 -4.19
CA LYS A 255 6.35 -13.67 -4.81
C LYS A 255 6.12 -14.68 -3.71
N LEU A 256 4.85 -14.91 -3.36
CA LEU A 256 4.29 -16.22 -2.99
C LEU A 256 2.79 -16.05 -2.74
N ALA A 257 2.04 -16.32 -3.80
CA ALA A 257 0.64 -16.71 -3.88
C ALA A 257 -0.39 -15.76 -3.24
N SER A 258 -0.92 -14.86 -4.08
CA SER A 258 -2.35 -14.55 -4.13
C SER A 258 -3.11 -15.60 -4.97
#